data_AF-A0A177NGG7-F1
#
_entry.id   AF-A0A177NGG7-F1
#
_cell.length_a   1.000
_cell.length_b   1.000
_cell.length_c   1.000
_cell.angle_alpha   90.00
_cell.angle_beta   90.00
_cell.angle_gamma   90.00
#
_symmetry.space_group_name_H-M   'P 1'
#
loop_
_entity.id
_entity.type
_entity.pdbx_description
1 polymer ?
#
loop_
_entity_poly.entity_id
_entity_poly.type
_entity_poly.pdbx_seq_one_letter_code
_entity_poly.pdbx_strand_id
1 'polypeptide(L)' 'MKYSPCIDQCTSDGSHCQGCGRSHQEIADTKKLVKSIVEFVQQQQYDNPEDFVAKIGKSVLKKLAKAAEENAG' A
#
# COMPACT_ATOMS: atom_id res chain seq x y z
N MET A 1 -3.32 -4.17 14.15
CA MET A 1 -1.84 -3.95 14.12
C MET A 1 -1.55 -2.56 13.60
N LYS A 2 -0.44 -1.93 14.02
CA LYS A 2 0.01 -0.64 13.46
C LYS A 2 0.84 -0.93 12.20
N TYR A 3 0.56 -0.23 11.10
CA TYR A 3 1.41 -0.29 9.92
C TYR A 3 2.78 0.32 10.23
N SER A 4 3.85 -0.36 9.82
CA SER A 4 5.23 0.14 9.91
C SER A 4 5.84 0.16 8.51
N PRO A 5 6.35 1.30 8.02
CA PRO A 5 6.95 1.36 6.69
C PRO A 5 8.19 0.45 6.59
N CYS A 6 8.52 0.03 5.38
CA CYS A 6 9.80 -0.63 5.13
C CYS A 6 10.95 0.35 5.41
N ILE A 7 12.05 -0.16 5.95
CA ILE A 7 13.28 0.60 6.24
C ILE A 7 14.47 0.13 5.38
N ASP A 8 14.18 -0.54 4.27
CA ASP A 8 15.15 -1.12 3.33
C ASP A 8 16.12 -2.17 3.92
N GLN A 9 15.84 -2.65 5.13
CA GLN A 9 16.54 -3.76 5.80
C GLN A 9 15.69 -5.04 5.75
N CYS A 10 15.21 -5.39 4.55
CA CYS A 10 14.37 -6.58 4.38
C CYS A 10 15.17 -7.85 4.63
N THR A 11 14.64 -8.73 5.47
CA THR A 11 15.16 -10.10 5.64
C THR A 11 14.26 -11.09 4.92
N SER A 12 14.79 -12.27 4.58
CA SER A 12 14.06 -13.37 3.95
C SER A 12 13.81 -14.56 4.88
N ASP A 13 14.50 -14.60 6.02
CA ASP A 13 14.43 -15.72 6.95
C ASP A 13 13.20 -15.64 7.85
N GLY A 14 12.62 -16.79 8.17
CA GLY A 14 11.42 -16.88 9.00
C GLY A 14 10.15 -16.40 8.30
N SER A 15 9.12 -16.09 9.09
CA SER A 15 7.80 -15.65 8.58
C SER A 15 7.63 -14.13 8.55
N HIS A 16 8.53 -13.39 9.19
CA HIS A 16 8.46 -11.94 9.34
C HIS A 16 9.80 -11.29 8.99
N CYS A 17 9.70 -10.12 8.37
CA CYS A 17 10.86 -9.27 8.10
C CYS A 17 11.36 -8.70 9.42
N GLN A 18 12.64 -8.94 9.75
CA GLN A 18 13.25 -8.45 10.99
C GLN A 18 13.45 -6.93 10.98
N GLY A 19 13.54 -6.30 9.79
CA GLY A 19 13.70 -4.85 9.66
C GLY A 19 12.41 -4.06 9.95
N CYS A 20 11.27 -4.46 9.37
CA CYS A 20 10.00 -3.73 9.51
C CYS A 20 8.94 -4.43 10.38
N GLY A 21 9.21 -5.67 10.81
CA GLY A 21 8.31 -6.48 11.66
C GLY A 21 7.08 -7.04 10.94
N ARG A 22 6.89 -6.74 9.66
CA ARG A 22 5.74 -7.21 8.86
C ARG A 22 5.94 -8.64 8.41
N SER A 23 4.85 -9.39 8.27
CA SER A 23 4.94 -10.74 7.70
C SER A 23 5.41 -10.68 6.24
N HIS A 24 6.13 -11.71 5.79
CA HIS A 24 6.54 -11.81 4.38
C HIS A 24 5.33 -11.86 3.44
N GLN A 25 4.23 -12.46 3.89
CA GLN A 25 2.97 -12.49 3.15
C GLN A 25 2.39 -11.07 2.97
N GLU A 26 2.31 -10.28 4.04
CA GLU A 26 1.83 -8.89 3.99
C GLU A 26 2.70 -8.03 3.06
N ILE A 27 4.02 -8.22 3.10
CA ILE A 27 4.96 -7.54 2.20
C ILE A 27 4.71 -7.95 0.74
N ALA A 28 4.53 -9.24 0.47
CA ALA A 28 4.26 -9.75 -0.87
C ALA A 28 2.94 -9.19 -1.43
N ASP A 29 1.89 -9.14 -0.61
CA ASP A 29 0.59 -8.60 -1.02
C ASP A 29 0.64 -7.08 -1.23
N THR A 30 1.41 -6.36 -0.41
CA THR A 30 1.66 -4.93 -0.64
C THR A 30 2.38 -4.68 -1.96
N LYS A 31 3.37 -5.51 -2.31
CA LYS A 31 4.08 -5.41 -3.60
C LYS A 31 3.14 -5.63 -4.78
N LYS A 32 2.16 -6.54 -4.66
CA LYS A 32 1.13 -6.75 -5.70
C LYS A 32 0.29 -5.48 -5.90
N LEU A 33 -0.15 -4.84 -4.81
CA LEU A 33 -0.90 -3.58 -4.88
C LEU A 33 -0.11 -2.47 -5.58
N VAL A 34 1.16 -2.28 -5.19
CA VAL A 34 2.04 -1.29 -5.83
C VAL A 34 2.22 -1.60 -7.32
N LYS A 35 2.46 -2.87 -7.67
CA LYS A 35 2.60 -3.28 -9.07
C LYS A 35 1.34 -2.96 -9.89
N SER A 36 0.14 -3.25 -9.39
CA SER A 36 -1.10 -2.92 -10.09
C SER A 36 -1.29 -1.41 -10.30
N ILE A 37 -0.89 -0.59 -9.33
CA ILE A 37 -0.92 0.87 -9.48
C ILE A 37 0.06 1.32 -10.56
N VAL A 38 1.28 0.80 -10.56
CA VAL A 38 2.31 1.11 -11.57
C VAL A 38 1.85 0.73 -12.97
N GLU A 39 1.34 -0.50 -13.13
CA GLU A 39 0.82 -0.99 -14.42
C GLU A 39 -0.31 -0.10 -14.94
N PHE A 40 -1.23 0.31 -14.06
CA PHE A 40 -2.30 1.23 -14.44
C PHE A 40 -1.74 2.58 -14.90
N VAL A 41 -0.84 3.20 -14.14
CA VAL A 41 -0.24 4.49 -14.50
C VAL A 41 0.51 4.42 -15.84
N GLN A 42 1.26 3.33 -16.07
CA GLN A 42 1.97 3.11 -17.34
C GLN A 42 1.01 3.01 -18.54
N GLN A 43 -0.14 2.34 -18.38
CA GLN A 43 -1.15 2.24 -19.44
C GLN A 43 -1.79 3.59 -19.78
N GLN A 44 -1.92 4.48 -18.79
CA GLN A 44 -2.53 5.79 -18.99
C GLN A 44 -1.56 6.83 -19.56
N GLN A 45 -0.25 6.56 -19.53
CA GLN A 45 0.80 7.46 -20.02
C GLN A 45 0.68 8.88 -19.44
N TYR A 46 0.40 9.00 -18.14
CA TYR A 46 0.29 10.31 -17.48
C TYR A 46 1.62 11.06 -17.50
N ASP A 47 1.57 12.35 -17.83
CA ASP A 47 2.73 13.26 -17.73
C ASP A 47 3.02 13.71 -16.28
N ASN A 48 2.07 13.46 -15.35
CA ASN A 48 2.13 13.82 -13.93
C ASN A 48 1.69 12.65 -13.00
N PRO A 49 2.38 11.50 -13.02
CA PRO A 49 2.00 10.31 -12.25
C PRO A 49 1.93 10.52 -10.73
N GLU A 50 2.67 11.48 -10.18
CA GLU A 50 2.67 11.86 -8.77
C GLU A 50 1.31 12.40 -8.29
N ASP A 51 0.62 13.18 -9.12
CA ASP A 51 -0.70 13.73 -8.80
C ASP A 51 -1.74 12.62 -8.70
N PHE A 52 -1.66 11.64 -9.60
CA PHE A 52 -2.49 10.44 -9.57
C PHE A 52 -2.26 9.66 -8.26
N VAL A 53 -1.01 9.37 -7.91
CA VAL A 53 -0.67 8.63 -6.68
C VAL A 53 -1.17 9.37 -5.44
N ALA A 54 -0.98 10.69 -5.37
CA ALA A 54 -1.48 11.52 -4.27
C ALA A 54 -3.02 11.50 -4.18
N LYS A 55 -3.71 11.55 -5.33
CA LYS A 55 -5.17 11.48 -5.39
C LYS A 55 -5.71 10.12 -4.97
N ILE A 56 -5.06 9.03 -5.38
CA ILE A 56 -5.40 7.67 -4.95
C ILE A 56 -5.28 7.52 -3.44
N GLY A 57 -4.17 7.98 -2.84
CA GLY A 57 -3.99 7.96 -1.38
C GLY A 57 -5.14 8.66 -0.64
N LYS A 58 -5.51 9.87 -1.09
CA LYS A 58 -6.65 10.61 -0.53
C LYS A 58 -7.98 9.87 -0.70
N SER A 59 -8.20 9.24 -1.86
CA SER A 59 -9.42 8.48 -2.16
C SER A 59 -9.56 7.24 -1.26
N VAL A 60 -8.47 6.51 -1.04
CA VAL A 60 -8.42 5.34 -0.15
C VAL A 60 -8.75 5.75 1.28
N LEU A 61 -8.11 6.78 1.81
CA LEU A 61 -8.38 7.28 3.17
C LEU A 61 -9.85 7.71 3.35
N LYS A 62 -10.41 8.42 2.37
CA LYS A 62 -11.83 8.82 2.39
C LYS A 62 -12.77 7.62 2.42
N LYS A 63 -12.49 6.58 1.63
CA LYS A 63 -13.31 5.36 1.59
C LYS A 63 -13.21 4.56 2.88
N LEU A 64 -12.03 4.50 3.51
CA LEU A 64 -11.85 3.87 4.82
C LEU A 64 -12.64 4.58 5.91
N ALA A 65 -12.63 5.92 5.93
CA ALA A 65 -13.44 6.70 6.88
C ALA A 65 -14.95 6.42 6.71
N LYS A 66 -15.46 6.47 5.47
CA LYS A 66 -16.87 6.17 5.19
C LYS A 66 -17.26 4.76 5.60
N ALA A 67 -16.42 3.76 5.31
CA ALA A 67 -16.67 2.38 5.73
C ALA A 67 -16.68 2.23 7.26
N ALA A 68 -15.84 2.98 7.98
CA ALA A 68 -15.86 2.95 9.44
C ALA A 68 -17.15 3.56 10.02
N GLU A 69 -17.67 4.64 9.42
CA GLU A 69 -18.95 5.26 9.79
C GLU A 69 -20.14 4.32 9.52
N GLU A 70 -20.17 3.65 8.37
CA GLU A 70 -21.24 2.71 7.97
C GLU A 70 -21.30 1.45 8.83
N ASN A 71 -20.16 0.98 9.35
CA ASN A 71 -20.11 -0.18 10.24
C ASN A 71 -20.38 0.17 11.71
N ALA A 72 -20.54 1.46 12.04
CA ALA A 72 -20.79 1.94 13.40
C ALA A 72 -22.26 2.30 13.67
N GLY A 73 -23.12 2.29 12.64
CA GLY A 73 -24.57 2.52 12.72
C GLY A 73 -25.36 1.23 12.50
#